data_AF-A0A9X4BZT3-F1
#
_entry.id   AF-A0A9X4BZT3-F1
#
_cell.length_a   1.000
_cell.length_b   1.000
_cell.length_c   1.000
_cell.angle_alpha   90.00
_cell.angle_beta   90.00
_cell.angle_gamma   90.00
#
_symmetry.space_group_name_H-M   'P 1'
#
loop_
_entity.id
_entity.type
_entity.pdbx_description
1 polymer ?
#
loop_
_entity_poly.entity_id
_entity_poly.type
_entity_poly.pdbx_seq_one_letter_code
_entity_poly.pdbx_strand_id
1 'polypeptide(L)'
;MFLLDLRRQIISLGSCALLLSGCNNESPKGVSVPTLPVIQHAVSTLVPLVAGKRNDFVMQQACALARGESSPEQVFQALKKQGVDLSVIPAKGHALSLLVTGDGHQLNAACASYVATMVMVPPNLGDFMKKAPEGANVSANANGFEVEPKKLSEFLRVQLAISRANAELYTSIAVDLGGKPGLTIEQYEAQTRKLFMALAPKYLQKVKTFYAQGEGVNYKLLKVSTDQLVFASSSGYGYRYDDYDFQLSLYGVPWLGKGKLLGQAYDLHVSHVGAGWADSVARESL
;
A
#
# COMPACT_ATOMS: atom_id res chain seq x y z
N MET A 1 -40.40 -63.85 28.03
CA MET A 1 -39.39 -64.91 27.93
C MET A 1 -38.03 -64.19 27.98
N PHE A 2 -37.50 -63.95 29.19
CA PHE A 2 -36.37 -64.68 29.80
C PHE A 2 -35.11 -64.60 28.89
N LEU A 3 -33.91 -64.12 29.25
CA LEU A 3 -33.12 -63.94 30.48
C LEU A 3 -31.91 -63.03 30.08
N LEU A 4 -31.50 -62.07 30.91
CA LEU A 4 -30.20 -62.07 31.64
C LEU A 4 -28.97 -62.49 30.82
N ASP A 5 -27.97 -61.60 30.68
CA ASP A 5 -26.75 -61.80 31.49
C ASP A 5 -25.89 -60.54 31.66
N LEU A 6 -25.29 -60.48 32.86
CA LEU A 6 -24.56 -59.37 33.47
C LEU A 6 -23.14 -59.85 33.79
N ARG A 7 -22.16 -58.93 33.69
CA ARG A 7 -20.78 -58.95 34.23
C ARG A 7 -19.68 -59.62 33.39
N ARG A 8 -18.65 -58.84 33.05
CA ARG A 8 -17.45 -58.68 33.91
C ARG A 8 -16.50 -57.60 33.38
N GLN A 9 -16.07 -56.72 34.29
CA GLN A 9 -14.93 -55.84 34.15
C GLN A 9 -13.63 -56.65 34.06
N ILE A 10 -12.74 -56.26 33.15
CA ILE A 10 -11.29 -56.38 33.34
C ILE A 10 -10.68 -55.02 32.97
N ILE A 11 -10.22 -54.33 34.01
CA ILE A 11 -9.39 -53.14 33.94
C ILE A 11 -8.01 -53.62 33.48
N SER A 12 -7.63 -53.31 32.24
CA SER A 12 -6.24 -53.43 31.79
C SER A 12 -5.57 -52.06 31.94
N LEU A 13 -4.78 -51.94 33.01
CA LEU A 13 -3.80 -50.87 33.20
C LEU A 13 -2.69 -51.04 32.15
N GLY A 14 -2.91 -50.47 30.97
CA GLY A 14 -1.89 -50.30 29.95
C GLY A 14 -1.18 -48.97 30.16
N SER A 15 0.02 -49.02 30.73
CA SER A 15 0.96 -47.92 30.91
C SER A 15 1.09 -47.06 29.66
N CYS A 16 0.49 -45.86 29.67
CA CYS A 16 0.81 -44.83 28.70
C CYS A 16 2.13 -44.19 29.12
N ALA A 17 3.22 -44.70 28.56
CA ALA A 17 4.54 -44.10 28.70
C ALA A 17 4.47 -42.66 28.21
N LEU A 18 4.63 -41.71 29.14
CA LEU A 18 4.88 -40.31 28.86
C LEU A 18 6.21 -40.20 28.12
N LEU A 19 6.16 -40.29 26.80
CA LEU A 19 7.20 -39.74 25.94
C LEU A 19 7.08 -38.21 26.03
N LEU A 20 7.76 -37.64 27.03
CA LEU A 20 8.18 -36.24 27.01
C LEU A 20 9.22 -36.08 25.89
N SER A 21 8.76 -36.16 24.65
CA SER A 21 9.47 -35.56 23.53
C SER A 21 9.37 -34.06 23.78
N GLY A 22 10.38 -33.50 24.43
CA GLY A 22 10.58 -32.07 24.50
C GLY A 22 10.56 -31.53 23.08
N CYS A 23 9.45 -30.90 22.70
CA CYS A 23 9.44 -29.98 21.58
C CYS A 23 10.34 -28.83 22.00
N ASN A 24 11.64 -28.96 21.71
CA ASN A 24 12.53 -27.81 21.59
C ASN A 24 12.01 -27.01 20.38
N ASN A 25 10.93 -26.24 20.61
CA ASN A 25 10.63 -25.08 19.80
C ASN A 25 11.72 -24.07 20.13
N GLU A 26 12.92 -24.28 19.58
CA GLU A 26 13.79 -23.14 19.32
C GLU A 26 12.98 -22.24 18.37
N SER A 27 12.36 -21.21 18.94
CA SER A 27 11.77 -20.14 18.16
C SER A 27 12.84 -19.70 17.16
N PRO A 28 12.53 -19.62 15.85
CA PRO A 28 13.54 -19.27 14.86
C PRO A 28 14.24 -18.00 15.33
N LYS A 29 15.58 -18.00 15.41
CA LYS A 29 16.33 -16.81 15.82
C LYS A 29 15.94 -15.65 14.91
N GLY A 30 15.21 -14.68 15.46
CA GLY A 30 14.60 -13.62 14.67
C GLY A 30 13.87 -12.59 15.50
N VAL A 31 13.53 -11.47 14.86
CA VAL A 31 12.84 -10.34 15.48
C VAL A 31 11.53 -10.12 14.73
N SER A 32 10.44 -9.92 15.48
CA SER A 32 9.17 -9.47 14.90
C SER A 32 9.25 -8.00 14.52
N VAL A 33 8.89 -7.68 13.28
CA VAL A 33 8.81 -6.31 12.78
C VAL A 33 7.43 -6.02 12.19
N PRO A 34 6.91 -4.78 12.28
CA PRO A 34 5.64 -4.43 11.64
C PRO A 34 5.69 -4.62 10.12
N THR A 35 4.67 -5.27 9.56
CA THR A 35 4.61 -5.60 8.13
C THR A 35 4.35 -4.38 7.24
N LEU A 36 3.55 -3.43 7.72
CA LEU A 36 3.12 -2.27 6.93
C LEU A 36 4.28 -1.45 6.32
N PRO A 37 5.32 -1.03 7.07
CA PRO A 37 6.42 -0.26 6.48
C PRO A 37 7.20 -1.04 5.42
N VAL A 38 7.37 -2.36 5.60
CA VAL A 38 8.00 -3.24 4.59
C VAL A 38 7.19 -3.23 3.30
N ILE A 39 5.86 -3.34 3.40
CA ILE A 39 4.98 -3.28 2.23
C ILE A 39 5.04 -1.92 1.55
N GLN A 40 4.90 -0.83 2.31
CA GLN A 40 4.87 0.53 1.76
C GLN A 40 6.18 0.88 1.04
N HIS A 41 7.33 0.51 1.62
CA HIS A 41 8.62 0.70 0.98
C HIS A 41 8.75 -0.14 -0.30
N ALA A 42 8.45 -1.44 -0.24
CA ALA A 42 8.51 -2.29 -1.42
C ALA A 42 7.61 -1.79 -2.57
N VAL A 43 6.40 -1.32 -2.26
CA VAL A 43 5.48 -0.76 -3.26
C VAL A 43 5.98 0.58 -3.81
N SER A 44 6.55 1.46 -2.97
CA SER A 44 7.07 2.75 -3.45
C SER A 44 8.25 2.59 -4.41
N THR A 45 9.09 1.55 -4.24
CA THR A 45 10.19 1.24 -5.17
C THR A 45 9.73 0.79 -6.56
N LEU A 46 8.46 0.42 -6.72
CA LEU A 46 7.86 0.10 -8.02
C LEU A 46 7.37 1.34 -8.78
N VAL A 47 7.47 2.54 -8.20
CA VAL A 47 7.13 3.79 -8.90
C VAL A 47 8.34 4.23 -9.74
N PRO A 48 8.22 4.31 -11.07
CA PRO A 48 9.29 4.82 -11.93
C PRO A 48 9.67 6.26 -11.56
N LEU A 49 10.97 6.52 -11.45
CA LEU A 49 11.50 7.85 -11.12
C LEU A 49 12.17 8.50 -12.32
N VAL A 50 11.80 9.72 -12.67
CA VAL A 50 12.43 10.51 -13.73
C VAL A 50 13.43 11.47 -13.08
N ALA A 51 14.71 11.35 -13.44
CA ALA A 51 15.81 12.10 -12.82
C ALA A 51 15.81 11.99 -11.27
N GLY A 52 15.53 10.78 -10.76
CA GLY A 52 15.50 10.49 -9.33
C GLY A 52 14.26 10.99 -8.59
N LYS A 53 13.27 11.57 -9.29
CA LYS A 53 12.04 12.10 -8.68
C LYS A 53 10.79 11.48 -9.29
N ARG A 54 9.72 11.41 -8.50
CA ARG A 54 8.38 11.10 -9.01
C ARG A 54 7.98 12.14 -10.05
N ASN A 55 7.39 11.70 -11.15
CA ASN A 55 6.88 12.58 -12.21
C ASN A 55 5.44 12.23 -12.53
N ASP A 56 4.52 13.06 -12.06
CA ASP A 56 3.08 12.79 -12.15
C ASP A 56 2.58 12.80 -13.60
N PHE A 57 3.13 13.66 -14.46
CA PHE A 57 2.75 13.70 -15.88
C PHE A 57 3.10 12.40 -16.60
N VAL A 58 4.34 11.90 -16.42
CA VAL A 58 4.78 10.62 -16.98
C VAL A 58 3.92 9.47 -16.48
N MET A 59 3.61 9.45 -15.19
CA MET A 59 2.82 8.38 -14.60
C MET A 59 1.34 8.45 -14.97
N GLN A 60 0.79 9.63 -15.22
CA GLN A 60 -0.52 9.78 -15.84
C GLN A 60 -0.55 9.13 -17.23
N GLN A 61 0.49 9.32 -18.06
CA GLN A 61 0.59 8.66 -19.36
C GLN A 61 0.74 7.14 -19.22
N ALA A 62 1.60 6.66 -18.31
CA ALA A 62 1.77 5.24 -18.04
C ALA A 62 0.44 4.58 -17.59
N CYS A 63 -0.30 5.25 -16.72
CA CYS A 63 -1.61 4.80 -16.27
C CYS A 63 -2.65 4.80 -17.39
N ALA A 64 -2.66 5.82 -18.27
CA ALA A 64 -3.58 5.87 -19.39
C ALA A 64 -3.35 4.69 -20.36
N LEU A 65 -2.09 4.32 -20.62
CA LEU A 65 -1.74 3.10 -21.36
C LEU A 65 -2.21 1.84 -20.64
N ALA A 66 -1.90 1.71 -19.35
CA ALA A 66 -2.27 0.54 -18.56
C ALA A 66 -3.80 0.31 -18.51
N ARG A 67 -4.59 1.39 -18.55
CA ARG A 67 -6.05 1.34 -18.57
C ARG A 67 -6.66 1.19 -19.98
N GLY A 68 -5.85 1.24 -21.03
CA GLY A 68 -6.33 1.24 -22.41
C GLY A 68 -7.08 2.53 -22.80
N GLU A 69 -6.90 3.61 -22.04
CA GLU A 69 -7.53 4.92 -22.28
C GLU A 69 -6.74 5.76 -23.30
N SER A 70 -5.49 5.37 -23.58
CA SER A 70 -4.66 5.99 -24.60
C SER A 70 -3.88 4.93 -25.37
N SER A 71 -3.62 5.19 -26.65
CA SER A 71 -2.73 4.37 -27.46
C SER A 71 -1.26 4.77 -27.22
N PRO A 72 -0.29 3.87 -27.51
CA PRO A 72 1.13 4.21 -27.48
C PRO A 72 1.47 5.49 -28.28
N GLU A 73 0.84 5.67 -29.43
CA GLU A 73 1.06 6.84 -30.31
C GLU A 73 0.56 8.13 -29.64
N GLN A 74 -0.61 8.09 -28.99
CA GLN A 74 -1.15 9.25 -28.27
C GLN A 74 -0.23 9.66 -27.11
N VAL A 75 0.28 8.70 -26.35
CA VAL A 75 1.25 8.95 -25.28
C VAL A 75 2.56 9.49 -25.82
N PHE A 76 3.09 8.91 -26.91
CA PHE A 76 4.30 9.42 -27.56
C PHE A 76 4.15 10.89 -27.96
N GLN A 77 3.03 11.26 -28.57
CA GLN A 77 2.76 12.64 -28.96
C GLN A 77 2.62 13.57 -27.75
N ALA A 78 1.99 13.12 -26.66
CA ALA A 78 1.86 13.90 -25.43
C ALA A 78 3.21 14.18 -24.77
N LEU A 79 4.09 13.17 -24.71
CA LEU A 79 5.44 13.29 -24.15
C LEU A 79 6.33 14.18 -25.03
N LYS A 80 6.27 14.02 -26.35
CA LYS A 80 7.02 14.86 -27.29
C LYS A 80 6.67 16.35 -27.16
N LYS A 81 5.38 16.68 -26.95
CA LYS A 81 4.93 18.06 -26.69
C LYS A 81 5.52 18.65 -25.40
N GLN A 82 5.91 17.82 -24.45
CA GLN A 82 6.59 18.21 -23.21
C GLN A 82 8.12 18.14 -23.31
N GLY A 83 8.67 17.99 -24.53
CA GLY A 83 10.11 17.92 -24.76
C GLY A 83 10.75 16.56 -24.41
N VAL A 84 9.95 15.52 -24.20
CA VAL A 84 10.44 14.15 -23.96
C VAL A 84 10.44 13.38 -25.27
N ASP A 85 11.62 13.07 -25.80
CA ASP A 85 11.77 12.20 -26.97
C ASP A 85 11.89 10.74 -26.54
N LEU A 86 10.87 9.92 -26.82
CA LEU A 86 10.91 8.48 -26.48
C LEU A 86 11.83 7.67 -27.40
N SER A 87 12.21 8.18 -28.59
CA SER A 87 13.02 7.41 -29.55
C SER A 87 14.46 7.18 -29.09
N VAL A 88 14.94 8.03 -28.19
CA VAL A 88 16.28 7.93 -27.57
C VAL A 88 16.26 7.14 -26.25
N ILE A 89 15.08 6.68 -25.82
CA ILE A 89 14.93 5.98 -24.55
C ILE A 89 15.22 4.49 -24.76
N PRO A 90 16.19 3.92 -24.01
CA PRO A 90 16.52 2.51 -24.19
C PRO A 90 15.33 1.64 -23.80
N ALA A 91 15.23 0.46 -24.40
CA ALA A 91 14.16 -0.49 -24.11
C ALA A 91 14.18 -1.01 -22.66
N LYS A 92 15.30 -0.86 -21.93
CA LYS A 92 15.45 -1.27 -20.52
C LYS A 92 16.36 -0.29 -19.77
N GLY A 93 16.26 -0.28 -18.45
CA GLY A 93 17.15 0.46 -17.56
C GLY A 93 16.86 1.96 -17.42
N HIS A 94 15.95 2.50 -18.23
CA HIS A 94 15.47 3.88 -18.09
C HIS A 94 14.06 3.92 -17.51
N ALA A 95 13.72 4.94 -16.74
CA ALA A 95 12.41 5.05 -16.10
C ALA A 95 11.25 5.10 -17.08
N LEU A 96 11.48 5.68 -18.26
CA LEU A 96 10.51 5.74 -19.35
C LEU A 96 10.54 4.51 -20.26
N SER A 97 11.43 3.54 -20.03
CA SER A 97 11.48 2.30 -20.83
C SER A 97 10.14 1.57 -20.83
N LEU A 98 9.37 1.65 -19.74
CA LEU A 98 8.02 1.06 -19.63
C LEU A 98 7.02 1.62 -20.65
N LEU A 99 7.22 2.85 -21.12
CA LEU A 99 6.36 3.50 -22.13
C LEU A 99 6.73 3.05 -23.54
N VAL A 100 7.94 2.53 -23.73
CA VAL A 100 8.46 2.06 -25.01
C VAL A 100 8.20 0.56 -25.19
N THR A 101 8.35 -0.24 -24.13
CA THR A 101 8.21 -1.70 -24.22
C THR A 101 6.76 -2.17 -24.35
N GLY A 102 5.81 -1.39 -23.85
CA GLY A 102 4.39 -1.77 -23.87
C GLY A 102 4.06 -3.02 -23.06
N ASP A 103 4.96 -3.45 -22.15
CA ASP A 103 4.70 -4.60 -21.28
C ASP A 103 3.54 -4.27 -20.33
N GLY A 104 2.36 -4.79 -20.65
CA GLY A 104 1.14 -4.55 -19.90
C GLY A 104 1.23 -4.94 -18.42
N HIS A 105 2.03 -5.95 -18.06
CA HIS A 105 2.23 -6.31 -16.66
C HIS A 105 3.05 -5.25 -15.92
N GLN A 106 4.15 -4.78 -16.53
CA GLN A 106 4.98 -3.73 -15.94
C GLN A 106 4.25 -2.38 -15.89
N LEU A 107 3.48 -2.05 -16.93
CA LEU A 107 2.64 -0.85 -16.97
C LEU A 107 1.58 -0.87 -15.87
N ASN A 108 0.87 -2.00 -15.71
CA ASN A 108 -0.11 -2.16 -14.63
C ASN A 108 0.55 -2.04 -13.25
N ALA A 109 1.71 -2.67 -13.04
CA ALA A 109 2.44 -2.57 -11.78
C ALA A 109 2.90 -1.14 -11.48
N ALA A 110 3.46 -0.44 -12.45
CA ALA A 110 3.90 0.94 -12.32
C ALA A 110 2.72 1.90 -12.06
N CYS A 111 1.60 1.72 -12.76
CA CYS A 111 0.40 2.51 -12.51
C CYS A 111 -0.19 2.21 -11.13
N ALA A 112 -0.31 0.94 -10.76
CA ALA A 112 -0.84 0.52 -9.47
C ALA A 112 0.02 1.05 -8.32
N SER A 113 1.35 0.97 -8.41
CA SER A 113 2.25 1.48 -7.38
C SER A 113 2.13 3.01 -7.26
N TYR A 114 2.09 3.71 -8.39
CA TYR A 114 1.91 5.16 -8.42
C TYR A 114 0.61 5.59 -7.75
N VAL A 115 -0.49 4.91 -8.05
CA VAL A 115 -1.82 5.15 -7.44
C VAL A 115 -1.78 4.82 -5.94
N ALA A 116 -1.23 3.67 -5.56
CA ALA A 116 -1.15 3.23 -4.17
C ALA A 116 -0.35 4.20 -3.29
N THR A 117 0.66 4.86 -3.84
CA THR A 117 1.45 5.83 -3.09
C THR A 117 0.89 7.26 -3.10
N MET A 118 -0.19 7.56 -3.83
CA MET A 118 -0.78 8.92 -3.86
C MET A 118 -1.26 9.39 -2.49
N VAL A 119 -1.75 8.47 -1.65
CA VAL A 119 -2.23 8.78 -0.29
C VAL A 119 -1.08 9.00 0.70
N MET A 120 0.15 8.69 0.29
CA MET A 120 1.37 8.76 1.11
C MET A 120 2.24 9.97 0.76
N VAL A 121 1.77 10.87 -0.09
CA VAL A 121 2.48 12.10 -0.47
C VAL A 121 1.60 13.32 -0.18
N PRO A 122 2.21 14.52 -0.04
CA PRO A 122 1.44 15.74 0.21
C PRO A 122 0.39 16.00 -0.87
N PRO A 123 -0.77 16.57 -0.52
CA PRO A 123 -1.81 16.87 -1.48
C PRO A 123 -1.33 17.94 -2.47
N ASN A 124 -1.59 17.74 -3.76
CA ASN A 124 -1.44 18.81 -4.74
C ASN A 124 -2.68 19.71 -4.69
N LEU A 125 -2.55 20.88 -4.08
CA LEU A 125 -3.66 21.84 -3.95
C LEU A 125 -4.21 22.29 -5.32
N GLY A 126 -3.39 22.27 -6.37
CA GLY A 126 -3.82 22.61 -7.73
C GLY A 126 -4.88 21.65 -8.30
N ASP A 127 -5.05 20.46 -7.73
CA ASP A 127 -6.04 19.48 -8.19
C ASP A 127 -7.48 19.91 -7.86
N PHE A 128 -7.66 20.77 -6.86
CA PHE A 128 -8.99 21.19 -6.39
C PHE A 128 -9.09 22.66 -5.97
N MET A 129 -8.03 23.46 -6.18
CA MET A 129 -8.03 24.89 -5.94
C MET A 129 -7.67 25.66 -7.22
N LYS A 130 -8.28 26.83 -7.40
CA LYS A 130 -7.97 27.79 -8.47
C LYS A 130 -7.53 29.11 -7.86
N LYS A 131 -6.81 29.94 -8.61
CA LYS A 131 -6.49 31.31 -8.19
C LYS A 131 -7.80 32.08 -7.96
N ALA A 132 -7.92 32.74 -6.81
CA ALA A 132 -9.06 33.58 -6.50
C ALA A 132 -9.08 34.80 -7.45
N PRO A 133 -10.27 35.29 -7.85
CA PRO A 133 -10.38 36.54 -8.61
C PRO A 133 -9.76 37.72 -7.83
N GLU A 134 -9.14 38.66 -8.54
CA GLU A 134 -8.64 39.89 -7.93
C GLU A 134 -9.80 40.68 -7.31
N GLY A 135 -9.67 41.05 -6.03
CA GLY A 135 -10.71 41.79 -5.29
C GLY A 135 -11.81 40.94 -4.65
N ALA A 136 -11.70 39.61 -4.66
CA ALA A 136 -12.67 38.75 -3.97
C ALA A 136 -12.59 38.90 -2.44
N ASN A 137 -13.66 39.39 -1.82
CA ASN A 137 -13.89 39.36 -0.37
C ASN A 137 -14.32 37.95 0.07
N VAL A 138 -13.42 36.99 -0.04
CA VAL A 138 -13.64 35.64 0.46
C VAL A 138 -12.47 35.27 1.34
N SER A 139 -12.75 34.58 2.44
CA SER A 139 -11.79 33.92 3.32
C SER A 139 -10.84 33.06 2.48
N ALA A 140 -9.78 33.68 1.97
CA ALA A 140 -8.72 33.03 1.24
C ALA A 140 -7.99 32.17 2.26
N ASN A 141 -8.37 30.90 2.33
CA ASN A 141 -7.66 29.93 3.13
C ASN A 141 -6.27 29.77 2.48
N ALA A 142 -5.31 30.55 3.00
CA ALA A 142 -3.92 30.67 2.59
C ALA A 142 -3.67 30.98 1.09
N ASN A 143 -3.13 32.17 0.81
CA ASN A 143 -2.40 32.52 -0.42
C ASN A 143 -3.21 32.81 -1.70
N GLY A 144 -4.47 33.27 -1.60
CA GLY A 144 -5.21 33.77 -2.77
C GLY A 144 -5.72 32.69 -3.71
N PHE A 145 -6.06 31.51 -3.16
CA PHE A 145 -6.71 30.43 -3.89
C PHE A 145 -8.12 30.15 -3.33
N GLU A 146 -9.04 29.78 -4.22
CA GLU A 146 -10.41 29.38 -3.92
C GLU A 146 -10.57 27.87 -4.15
N VAL A 147 -11.23 27.18 -3.21
CA VAL A 147 -11.58 25.76 -3.34
C VAL A 147 -12.67 25.58 -4.38
N GLU A 148 -12.49 24.67 -5.33
CA GLU A 148 -13.52 24.26 -6.28
C GLU A 148 -14.31 23.06 -5.72
N PRO A 149 -15.58 23.22 -5.28
CA PRO A 149 -16.26 22.19 -4.49
C PRO A 149 -16.41 20.85 -5.21
N LYS A 150 -16.65 20.86 -6.53
CA LYS A 150 -16.78 19.65 -7.33
C LYS A 150 -15.45 18.90 -7.43
N LYS A 151 -14.36 19.61 -7.77
CA LYS A 151 -13.01 19.02 -7.84
C LYS A 151 -12.54 18.52 -6.48
N LEU A 152 -12.84 19.26 -5.41
CA LEU A 152 -12.55 18.81 -4.05
C LEU A 152 -13.28 17.50 -3.75
N SER A 153 -14.59 17.42 -4.00
CA SER A 153 -15.36 16.20 -3.76
C SER A 153 -14.80 15.00 -4.54
N GLU A 154 -14.48 15.20 -5.83
CA GLU A 154 -13.84 14.19 -6.68
C GLU A 154 -12.47 13.76 -6.12
N PHE A 155 -11.64 14.72 -5.73
CA PHE A 155 -10.32 14.47 -5.14
C PHE A 155 -10.42 13.66 -3.83
N LEU A 156 -11.28 14.07 -2.88
CA LEU A 156 -11.47 13.36 -1.61
C LEU A 156 -12.02 11.94 -1.84
N ARG A 157 -12.92 11.77 -2.82
CA ARG A 157 -13.44 10.46 -3.24
C ARG A 157 -12.34 9.56 -3.79
N VAL A 158 -11.43 10.09 -4.61
CA VAL A 158 -10.25 9.36 -5.09
C VAL A 158 -9.34 8.94 -3.93
N GLN A 159 -9.00 9.86 -3.02
CA GLN A 159 -8.14 9.57 -1.87
C GLN A 159 -8.73 8.45 -0.99
N LEU A 160 -10.04 8.50 -0.73
CA LEU A 160 -10.72 7.45 0.04
C LEU A 160 -10.75 6.11 -0.70
N ALA A 161 -11.00 6.11 -2.01
CA ALA A 161 -11.02 4.88 -2.82
C ALA A 161 -9.66 4.18 -2.82
N ILE A 162 -8.57 4.94 -3.02
CA ILE A 162 -7.20 4.44 -2.96
C ILE A 162 -6.88 3.89 -1.57
N SER A 163 -7.20 4.65 -0.52
CA SER A 163 -6.94 4.25 0.87
C SER A 163 -7.63 2.93 1.24
N ARG A 164 -8.89 2.74 0.84
CA ARG A 164 -9.64 1.51 1.05
C ARG A 164 -9.03 0.34 0.27
N ALA A 165 -8.64 0.56 -0.98
CA ALA A 165 -8.00 -0.46 -1.81
C ALA A 165 -6.64 -0.88 -1.26
N ASN A 166 -5.84 0.09 -0.77
CA ASN A 166 -4.56 -0.18 -0.11
C ASN A 166 -4.76 -1.04 1.13
N ALA A 167 -5.78 -0.75 1.95
CA ALA A 167 -6.04 -1.51 3.17
C ALA A 167 -6.31 -2.99 2.84
N GLU A 168 -7.16 -3.28 1.85
CA GLU A 168 -7.43 -4.67 1.44
C GLU A 168 -6.23 -5.35 0.79
N LEU A 169 -5.53 -4.66 -0.13
CA LEU A 169 -4.40 -5.24 -0.83
C LEU A 169 -3.25 -5.54 0.13
N TYR A 170 -2.88 -4.57 0.97
CA TYR A 170 -1.75 -4.71 1.88
C TYR A 170 -2.04 -5.77 2.95
N THR A 171 -3.28 -5.91 3.43
CA THR A 171 -3.65 -7.06 4.27
C THR A 171 -3.44 -8.38 3.54
N SER A 172 -3.88 -8.48 2.28
CA SER A 172 -3.69 -9.72 1.50
C SER A 172 -2.21 -10.07 1.33
N ILE A 173 -1.36 -9.07 1.11
CA ILE A 173 0.09 -9.26 1.03
C ILE A 173 0.63 -9.67 2.41
N ALA A 174 0.26 -8.97 3.49
CA ALA A 174 0.74 -9.26 4.83
C ALA A 174 0.41 -10.68 5.29
N VAL A 175 -0.79 -11.18 4.98
CA VAL A 175 -1.18 -12.58 5.24
C VAL A 175 -0.28 -13.56 4.49
N ASP A 176 0.04 -13.33 3.21
CA ASP A 176 0.95 -14.20 2.44
C ASP A 176 2.38 -14.18 2.99
N LEU A 177 2.89 -13.01 3.39
CA LEU A 177 4.22 -12.87 3.96
C LEU A 177 4.33 -13.52 5.34
N GLY A 178 3.30 -13.41 6.18
CA GLY A 178 3.27 -14.01 7.52
C GLY A 178 3.37 -15.54 7.51
N GLY A 179 2.96 -16.18 6.41
CA GLY A 179 3.14 -17.63 6.19
C GLY A 179 4.58 -18.05 5.85
N LYS A 180 5.53 -17.11 5.79
CA LYS A 180 6.93 -17.33 5.37
C LYS A 180 7.90 -16.73 6.39
N PRO A 181 7.98 -17.26 7.62
CA PRO A 181 8.89 -16.74 8.63
C PRO A 181 10.36 -17.00 8.27
N GLY A 182 11.28 -16.20 8.84
CA GLY A 182 12.72 -16.39 8.71
C GLY A 182 13.33 -15.82 7.43
N LEU A 183 12.65 -14.89 6.76
CA LEU A 183 13.24 -14.13 5.66
C LEU A 183 13.91 -12.85 6.19
N THR A 184 14.87 -12.34 5.42
CA THR A 184 15.42 -10.98 5.60
C THR A 184 14.41 -9.92 5.15
N ILE A 185 14.61 -8.66 5.57
CA ILE A 185 13.76 -7.54 5.12
C ILE A 185 13.78 -7.45 3.60
N GLU A 186 14.96 -7.55 2.98
CA GLU A 186 15.14 -7.45 1.53
C GLU A 186 14.38 -8.55 0.78
N GLN A 187 14.35 -9.77 1.34
CA GLN A 187 13.58 -10.88 0.78
C GLN A 187 12.07 -10.66 0.94
N TYR A 188 11.61 -10.13 2.06
CA TYR A 188 10.20 -9.74 2.23
C TYR A 188 9.79 -8.64 1.27
N GLU A 189 10.65 -7.65 1.03
CA GLU A 189 10.39 -6.60 0.05
C GLU A 189 10.34 -7.15 -1.38
N ALA A 190 11.25 -8.06 -1.74
CA ALA A 190 11.25 -8.73 -3.04
C ALA A 190 9.97 -9.55 -3.25
N GLN A 191 9.54 -10.30 -2.23
CA GLN A 191 8.29 -11.06 -2.26
C GLN A 191 7.09 -10.12 -2.33
N THR A 192 7.10 -9.00 -1.61
CA THR A 192 6.06 -7.98 -1.69
C THR A 192 5.93 -7.42 -3.11
N ARG A 193 7.04 -7.03 -3.74
CA ARG A 193 7.02 -6.53 -5.12
C ARG A 193 6.40 -7.55 -6.07
N LYS A 194 6.79 -8.82 -5.95
CA LYS A 194 6.23 -9.91 -6.76
C LYS A 194 4.72 -10.06 -6.57
N LEU A 195 4.24 -10.08 -5.32
CA LEU A 195 2.82 -10.18 -5.01
C LEU A 195 2.04 -8.96 -5.52
N PHE A 196 2.59 -7.75 -5.29
CA PHE A 196 1.98 -6.51 -5.73
C PHE A 196 1.84 -6.46 -7.25
N MET A 197 2.90 -6.80 -8.00
CA MET A 197 2.87 -6.86 -9.47
C MET A 197 1.82 -7.83 -9.99
N ALA A 198 1.69 -9.00 -9.36
CA ALA A 198 0.65 -9.99 -9.72
C ALA A 198 -0.77 -9.49 -9.42
N LEU A 199 -0.94 -8.71 -8.34
CA LEU A 199 -2.24 -8.18 -7.90
C LEU A 199 -2.60 -6.83 -8.52
N ALA A 200 -1.68 -6.17 -9.23
CA ALA A 200 -1.83 -4.81 -9.74
C ALA A 200 -3.12 -4.58 -10.57
N PRO A 201 -3.50 -5.45 -11.54
CA PRO A 201 -4.75 -5.26 -12.27
C PRO A 201 -5.99 -5.32 -11.37
N LYS A 202 -6.03 -6.26 -10.42
CA LYS A 202 -7.13 -6.42 -9.46
C LYS A 202 -7.21 -5.23 -8.51
N TYR A 203 -6.06 -4.70 -8.08
CA TYR A 203 -5.98 -3.49 -7.28
C TYR A 203 -6.57 -2.28 -8.00
N LEU A 204 -6.15 -2.02 -9.24
CA LEU A 204 -6.67 -0.91 -10.04
C LEU A 204 -8.19 -1.02 -10.25
N GLN A 205 -8.69 -2.23 -10.50
CA GLN A 205 -10.12 -2.47 -10.58
C GLN A 205 -10.83 -2.19 -9.25
N LYS A 206 -10.25 -2.59 -8.11
CA LYS A 206 -10.81 -2.33 -6.79
C LYS A 206 -10.88 -0.83 -6.48
N VAL A 207 -9.85 -0.06 -6.85
CA VAL A 207 -9.89 1.42 -6.75
C VAL A 207 -11.08 1.98 -7.53
N LYS A 208 -11.31 1.54 -8.77
CA LYS A 208 -12.48 1.95 -9.57
C LYS A 208 -13.80 1.59 -8.88
N THR A 209 -13.92 0.39 -8.34
CA THR A 209 -15.11 -0.04 -7.59
C THR A 209 -15.35 0.83 -6.36
N PHE A 210 -14.32 1.11 -5.56
CA PHE A 210 -14.47 1.97 -4.38
C PHE A 210 -14.72 3.43 -4.73
N TYR A 211 -14.17 3.91 -5.83
CA TYR A 211 -14.55 5.21 -6.38
C TYR A 211 -16.04 5.20 -6.70
N ALA A 212 -16.54 4.26 -7.51
CA ALA A 212 -17.97 4.16 -7.84
C ALA A 212 -18.87 4.11 -6.58
N GLN A 213 -18.51 3.32 -5.56
CA GLN A 213 -19.24 3.24 -4.29
C GLN A 213 -19.24 4.53 -3.47
N GLY A 214 -18.32 5.45 -3.73
CA GLY A 214 -18.28 6.78 -3.09
C GLY A 214 -19.32 7.76 -3.64
N GLU A 215 -20.16 7.35 -4.59
CA GLU A 215 -21.24 8.20 -5.10
C GLU A 215 -22.28 8.48 -4.01
N GLY A 216 -22.68 9.74 -3.86
CA GLY A 216 -23.59 10.17 -2.81
C GLY A 216 -22.98 10.21 -1.39
N VAL A 217 -21.70 9.88 -1.23
CA VAL A 217 -20.98 10.08 0.04
C VAL A 217 -20.65 11.57 0.20
N ASN A 218 -20.99 12.11 1.37
CA ASN A 218 -20.66 13.49 1.73
C ASN A 218 -19.30 13.54 2.40
N TYR A 219 -18.44 14.47 1.97
CA TYR A 219 -17.11 14.69 2.54
C TYR A 219 -17.06 16.02 3.28
N LYS A 220 -16.57 16.00 4.52
CA LYS A 220 -16.30 17.18 5.32
C LYS A 220 -14.80 17.38 5.43
N LEU A 221 -14.30 18.41 4.76
CA LEU A 221 -12.91 18.85 4.90
C LEU A 221 -12.71 19.47 6.29
N LEU A 222 -11.72 18.99 7.04
CA LEU A 222 -11.39 19.42 8.39
C LEU A 222 -10.13 20.28 8.42
N LYS A 223 -9.13 19.91 7.62
CA LYS A 223 -7.86 20.65 7.49
C LYS A 223 -7.30 20.46 6.09
N VAL A 224 -6.76 21.54 5.52
CA VAL A 224 -6.03 21.51 4.25
C VAL A 224 -4.90 22.54 4.26
N SER A 225 -3.71 22.13 3.84
CA SER A 225 -2.53 22.96 3.60
C SER A 225 -1.64 22.26 2.57
N THR A 226 -0.47 22.82 2.26
CA THR A 226 0.50 22.24 1.33
C THR A 226 1.04 20.87 1.77
N ASP A 227 0.93 20.56 3.06
CA ASP A 227 1.49 19.38 3.72
C ASP A 227 0.46 18.58 4.52
N GLN A 228 -0.81 19.05 4.57
CA GLN A 228 -1.85 18.40 5.36
C GLN A 228 -3.16 18.27 4.59
N LEU A 229 -3.80 17.12 4.75
CA LEU A 229 -5.14 16.86 4.28
C LEU A 229 -5.88 16.00 5.31
N VAL A 230 -6.91 16.56 5.92
CA VAL A 230 -7.72 15.86 6.91
C VAL A 230 -9.18 16.04 6.56
N PHE A 231 -9.91 14.93 6.43
CA PHE A 231 -11.34 14.96 6.13
C PHE A 231 -12.08 13.77 6.76
N ALA A 232 -13.39 13.91 6.89
CA ALA A 232 -14.30 12.84 7.28
C ALA A 232 -15.34 12.59 6.18
N SER A 233 -15.86 11.37 6.11
CA SER A 233 -16.93 10.97 5.18
C SER A 233 -18.19 10.57 5.93
N SER A 234 -19.36 10.76 5.32
CA SER A 234 -20.64 10.28 5.87
C SER A 234 -20.71 8.75 5.96
N SER A 235 -19.83 8.04 5.26
CA SER A 235 -19.65 6.58 5.35
C SER A 235 -18.82 6.11 6.56
N GLY A 236 -18.45 7.02 7.48
CA GLY A 236 -17.74 6.68 8.71
C GLY A 236 -16.22 6.66 8.60
N TYR A 237 -15.65 6.87 7.40
CA TYR A 237 -14.20 6.95 7.25
C TYR A 237 -13.67 8.32 7.65
N GLY A 238 -12.55 8.33 8.38
CA GLY A 238 -11.68 9.48 8.56
C GLY A 238 -10.37 9.30 7.80
N TYR A 239 -9.93 10.34 7.11
CA TYR A 239 -8.65 10.39 6.40
C TYR A 239 -7.78 11.46 7.01
N ARG A 240 -6.50 11.15 7.20
CA ARG A 240 -5.49 12.07 7.68
C ARG A 240 -4.19 11.84 6.93
N TYR A 241 -3.68 12.92 6.36
CA TYR A 241 -2.29 13.07 5.96
C TYR A 241 -1.75 14.30 6.70
N ASP A 242 -0.78 14.10 7.60
CA ASP A 242 -0.08 15.15 8.32
C ASP A 242 1.35 14.71 8.66
N ASP A 243 2.33 15.62 8.63
CA ASP A 243 3.72 15.37 9.01
C ASP A 243 4.34 14.10 8.35
N TYR A 244 4.03 13.88 7.07
CA TYR A 244 4.43 12.69 6.29
C TYR A 244 3.87 11.35 6.81
N ASP A 245 2.86 11.39 7.67
CA ASP A 245 2.11 10.23 8.15
C ASP A 245 0.73 10.18 7.50
N PHE A 246 0.37 8.99 7.02
CA PHE A 246 -0.92 8.72 6.42
C PHE A 246 -1.70 7.73 7.28
N GLN A 247 -2.94 8.09 7.59
CA GLN A 247 -3.86 7.28 8.37
C GLN A 247 -5.28 7.30 7.77
N LEU A 248 -5.87 6.12 7.67
CA LEU A 248 -7.28 5.91 7.43
C LEU A 248 -7.90 5.30 8.70
N SER A 249 -9.02 5.83 9.15
CA SER A 249 -9.84 5.25 10.22
C SER A 249 -11.25 4.93 9.72
N LEU A 250 -11.92 3.98 10.36
CA LEU A 250 -13.31 3.62 10.11
C LEU A 250 -14.07 3.63 11.44
N TYR A 251 -15.07 4.51 11.55
CA TYR A 251 -15.80 4.78 12.79
C TYR A 251 -14.88 5.07 14.00
N GLY A 252 -13.75 5.74 13.75
CA GLY A 252 -12.74 6.06 14.76
C GLY A 252 -11.69 4.97 15.02
N VAL A 253 -11.90 3.75 14.51
CA VAL A 253 -10.92 2.66 14.62
C VAL A 253 -9.82 2.85 13.56
N PRO A 254 -8.52 2.86 13.92
CA PRO A 254 -7.43 2.86 12.94
C PRO A 254 -7.60 1.71 11.96
N TRP A 255 -7.65 1.99 10.67
CA TRP A 255 -7.97 1.00 9.63
C TRP A 255 -6.77 0.72 8.71
N LEU A 256 -6.02 1.74 8.35
CA LEU A 256 -4.74 1.65 7.63
C LEU A 256 -3.81 2.76 8.13
N GLY A 257 -2.54 2.44 8.37
CA GLY A 257 -1.57 3.38 8.99
C GLY A 257 -1.27 2.98 10.45
N LYS A 258 -0.25 3.60 11.06
CA LYS A 258 0.20 3.27 12.43
C LYS A 258 0.42 1.76 12.67
N GLY A 259 0.99 1.07 11.68
CA GLY A 259 1.23 -0.37 11.73
C GLY A 259 -0.03 -1.25 11.62
N LYS A 260 -1.20 -0.67 11.35
CA LYS A 260 -2.47 -1.39 11.20
C LYS A 260 -2.84 -1.59 9.73
N LEU A 261 -3.46 -2.74 9.47
CA LEU A 261 -4.03 -3.18 8.19
C LEU A 261 -5.42 -3.76 8.48
N LEU A 262 -6.48 -3.14 7.95
CA LEU A 262 -7.89 -3.41 8.31
C LEU A 262 -8.13 -3.48 9.84
N GLY A 263 -7.47 -2.60 10.58
CA GLY A 263 -7.56 -2.52 12.05
C GLY A 263 -6.77 -3.56 12.84
N GLN A 264 -6.03 -4.44 12.18
CA GLN A 264 -5.20 -5.45 12.84
C GLN A 264 -3.70 -5.16 12.67
N ALA A 265 -2.89 -5.59 13.64
CA ALA A 265 -1.44 -5.59 13.48
C ALA A 265 -1.00 -6.89 12.81
N TYR A 266 -0.06 -6.77 11.89
CA TYR A 266 0.58 -7.90 11.21
C TYR A 266 2.09 -7.74 11.39
N ASP A 267 2.74 -8.78 11.88
CA ASP A 267 4.17 -8.78 12.11
C ASP A 267 4.85 -9.85 11.25
N LEU A 268 6.04 -9.53 10.75
CA LEU A 268 6.91 -10.46 10.04
C LEU A 268 7.99 -10.95 10.98
N HIS A 269 8.28 -12.25 10.95
CA HIS A 269 9.37 -12.83 11.73
C HIS A 269 10.65 -12.82 10.90
N VAL A 270 11.53 -11.86 11.16
CA VAL A 270 12.71 -11.60 10.33
C VAL A 270 13.90 -12.40 10.87
N SER A 271 14.60 -13.11 9.99
CA SER A 271 15.86 -13.77 10.37
C SER A 271 16.89 -12.71 10.75
N HIS A 272 17.51 -12.85 11.92
CA HIS A 272 18.56 -11.93 12.35
C HIS A 272 19.75 -12.01 11.38
N VAL A 273 19.98 -10.95 10.60
CA VAL A 273 21.25 -10.75 9.88
C VAL A 273 22.19 -10.02 10.85
N GLY A 274 23.00 -10.79 11.57
CA GLY A 274 23.94 -10.23 12.52
C GLY A 274 25.09 -11.17 12.89
N ALA A 275 25.59 -11.95 11.93
CA ALA A 275 26.91 -12.58 12.11
C ALA A 275 28.00 -11.54 12.40
N GLY A 276 27.88 -10.31 11.88
CA GLY A 276 28.87 -9.24 12.11
C GLY A 276 28.83 -8.57 13.50
N TRP A 277 27.67 -8.47 14.15
CA TRP A 277 27.55 -7.83 15.47
C TRP A 277 27.75 -8.84 16.60
N ALA A 278 27.29 -10.09 16.42
CA ALA A 278 27.51 -11.16 17.39
C ALA A 278 29.00 -11.51 17.55
N ASP A 279 29.77 -11.50 16.44
CA ASP A 279 31.23 -11.71 16.48
C ASP A 279 31.98 -10.55 17.15
N SER A 280 31.39 -9.35 17.17
CA SER A 280 31.98 -8.16 17.81
C SER A 280 31.81 -8.20 19.33
N VAL A 281 30.62 -8.63 19.82
CA VAL A 281 30.37 -8.80 21.26
C VAL A 281 31.22 -9.93 21.85
N ALA A 282 31.47 -11.00 21.08
CA ALA A 282 32.32 -12.11 21.53
C ALA A 282 33.81 -11.74 21.62
N ARG A 283 34.27 -10.74 20.87
CA ARG A 283 35.68 -10.28 20.88
C ARG A 283 36.00 -9.24 21.94
N GLU A 284 35.01 -8.55 22.49
CA GLU A 284 35.19 -7.61 23.61
C GLU A 284 35.03 -8.28 24.99
N SER A 285 34.68 -9.56 25.01
CA SER A 285 34.45 -10.35 26.22
C SER A 285 35.60 -11.31 26.59
N LEU A 286 36.76 -11.18 25.94
CA LEU A 286 37.99 -11.95 26.17
C LEU A 286 39.16 -11.00 26.44
#